data_AF-A0A834U0S9-F1
#
_entry.id   AF-A0A834U0S9-F1
#
_cell.length_a   1.000
_cell.length_b   1.000
_cell.length_c   1.000
_cell.angle_alpha   90.00
_cell.angle_beta   90.00
_cell.angle_gamma   90.00
#
_symmetry.space_group_name_H-M   'P 1'
#
loop_
_entity.id
_entity.type
_entity.pdbx_description
1 polymer ?
#
loop_
_entity_poly.entity_id
_entity_poly.type
_entity_poly.pdbx_seq_one_letter_code
_entity_poly.pdbx_strand_id
1 'polypeptide(L)'
;MAITVKQMASVVSIFGALSFILGVVAENKKPAAGLPIPSKGGVICKYPSDPTVVLGYLSVAFLVGSTVAGYMSLFYPYKGKSIPQGVLFQHGTFMVFFNIAL
;
A
#
# COMPACT_ATOMS: atom_id res chain seq x y z
N MET A 1 1.05 7.51 -26.31
CA MET A 1 2.41 7.22 -25.82
C MET A 1 2.34 5.92 -25.02
N ALA A 2 2.95 4.84 -25.49
CA ALA A 2 2.90 3.56 -24.77
C ALA A 2 3.67 3.68 -23.47
N ILE A 3 3.08 3.29 -22.34
CA ILE A 3 3.78 3.30 -21.06
C ILE A 3 4.88 2.26 -21.15
N THR A 4 6.12 2.69 -20.95
CA THR A 4 7.27 1.79 -21.02
C THR A 4 7.40 0.99 -19.74
N VAL A 5 7.98 -0.22 -19.82
CA VAL A 5 8.26 -1.07 -18.65
C VAL A 5 9.06 -0.31 -17.59
N LYS A 6 9.99 0.56 -18.02
CA LYS A 6 10.79 1.41 -17.14
C LYS A 6 9.93 2.40 -16.34
N GLN A 7 8.92 3.00 -16.97
CA GLN A 7 8.00 3.92 -16.30
C GLN A 7 7.12 3.18 -15.29
N MET A 8 6.57 2.02 -15.64
CA MET A 8 5.81 1.20 -14.69
C MET A 8 6.67 0.79 -13.49
N ALA A 9 7.90 0.33 -13.74
CA ALA A 9 8.83 -0.05 -12.68
C ALA A 9 9.15 1.13 -11.75
N SER A 10 9.37 2.34 -12.29
CA SER A 10 9.59 3.54 -11.47
C SER A 10 8.37 3.96 -10.66
N VAL A 11 7.16 3.82 -11.21
CA VAL A 11 5.93 4.18 -10.50
C VAL A 11 5.71 3.22 -9.33
N VAL A 12 5.81 1.91 -9.58
CA VAL A 12 5.65 0.88 -8.55
C VAL A 12 6.69 1.06 -7.45
N SER A 13 7.96 1.31 -7.79
CA SER A 13 9.02 1.48 -6.79
C SER A 13 8.83 2.74 -5.93
N ILE A 14 8.48 3.87 -6.54
CA ILE A 14 8.27 5.13 -5.81
C ILE A 14 7.03 5.01 -4.91
N PHE A 15 5.91 4.49 -5.42
CA PHE A 15 4.67 4.36 -4.66
C PHE A 15 4.84 3.35 -3.51
N GLY A 16 5.49 2.21 -3.76
CA GLY A 16 5.79 1.22 -2.73
C GLY A 16 6.72 1.76 -1.64
N ALA A 17 7.78 2.48 -2.02
CA ALA A 17 8.69 3.10 -1.06
C ALA A 17 7.99 4.16 -0.20
N LEU A 18 7.17 5.02 -0.81
CA LEU A 18 6.39 6.02 -0.09
C LEU A 18 5.39 5.36 0.87
N SER A 19 4.68 4.33 0.43
CA SER A 19 3.76 3.56 1.27
C SER A 19 4.47 3.00 2.51
N PHE A 20 5.63 2.37 2.32
CA PHE A 20 6.43 1.82 3.41
C PHE A 20 6.91 2.90 4.38
N ILE A 21 7.49 4.00 3.88
CA ILE A 21 7.98 5.09 4.72
C ILE A 21 6.84 5.71 5.54
N LEU A 22 5.70 5.98 4.90
CA LEU A 22 4.53 6.54 5.58
C LEU A 22 3.98 5.60 6.66
N GLY A 23 3.96 4.29 6.39
CA GLY A 23 3.56 3.28 7.37
C GLY A 23 4.47 3.25 8.58
N VAL A 24 5.80 3.23 8.35
CA VAL A 24 6.79 3.30 9.44
C VAL A 24 6.65 4.59 10.24
N VAL A 25 6.47 5.74 9.59
CA VAL A 25 6.28 7.02 10.28
C VAL A 25 4.97 7.03 11.08
N ALA A 26 3.88 6.47 10.54
CA ALA A 26 2.59 6.36 11.25
C ALA A 26 2.74 5.56 12.54
N GLU A 27 3.40 4.40 12.49
CA GLU A 27 3.63 3.57 13.67
C GLU A 27 4.51 4.27 14.71
N ASN A 28 5.58 4.95 14.28
CA ASN A 28 6.48 5.66 15.20
C ASN A 28 5.85 6.93 15.81
N LYS A 29 4.86 7.53 15.14
CA LYS A 29 4.15 8.73 15.61
C LYS A 29 2.91 8.40 16.43
N LYS A 30 2.66 7.12 16.74
CA LYS A 30 1.56 6.71 17.61
C LYS A 30 1.74 7.33 19.00
N PRO A 31 0.74 8.07 19.52
CA PRO A 31 0.85 8.66 20.84
C PRO A 31 1.03 7.56 21.90
N ALA A 32 1.83 7.86 22.92
CA ALA A 32 1.76 7.13 24.17
C ALA A 32 0.35 7.33 24.76
N ALA A 33 -0.18 6.28 25.39
CA ALA A 33 -1.57 6.18 25.85
C ALA A 33 -2.13 7.48 26.46
N GLY A 34 -3.42 7.74 26.25
CA GLY A 34 -4.08 8.95 26.71
C GLY A 34 -3.90 9.19 28.22
N LEU A 35 -3.77 10.46 28.61
CA LEU A 35 -3.65 10.84 30.02
C LEU A 35 -5.03 10.68 30.68
N PRO A 36 -5.16 9.88 31.74
CA PRO A 36 -6.41 9.74 32.47
C PRO A 36 -6.67 11.03 33.26
N ILE A 37 -7.75 11.72 32.93
CA ILE A 37 -8.22 12.90 33.67
C ILE A 37 -9.41 12.45 34.53
N PRO A 38 -9.28 12.46 35.87
CA PRO A 38 -10.38 12.15 36.76
C PRO A 38 -11.45 13.24 36.64
N SER A 39 -12.66 12.85 36.24
CA SER A 39 -13.85 13.71 36.20
C SER A 39 -14.88 13.23 37.22
N LYS A 40 -15.71 14.13 37.77
CA LYS A 40 -16.77 13.77 38.73
C LYS A 40 -17.79 12.85 38.05
N GLY A 41 -17.57 11.54 38.14
CA GLY A 41 -18.41 10.49 37.55
C GLY A 41 -17.68 9.48 36.65
N GLY A 42 -16.38 9.65 36.39
CA GLY A 42 -15.60 8.68 35.59
C GLY A 42 -14.20 9.17 35.20
N VAL A 43 -13.39 8.28 34.63
CA VAL A 43 -12.06 8.62 34.08
C VAL A 43 -12.21 8.90 32.59
N ILE A 44 -11.88 10.12 32.16
CA ILE A 44 -11.86 10.49 30.74
C ILE A 44 -10.40 10.50 30.28
N CYS A 45 -10.06 9.72 29.25
CA CYS A 45 -8.73 9.75 28.66
C CYS A 45 -8.63 10.87 27.64
N LYS A 46 -7.71 11.81 27.85
CA LYS A 46 -7.38 12.83 26.85
C LYS A 46 -6.29 12.31 25.93
N TYR A 47 -6.63 12.15 24.65
CA TYR A 47 -5.67 11.79 23.61
C TYR A 47 -5.18 13.07 22.90
N PRO A 48 -3.87 13.19 22.61
CA PRO A 48 -3.35 14.27 21.78
C PRO A 48 -3.87 14.13 20.33
N SER A 49 -3.68 15.18 19.52
CA SER A 49 -4.00 15.10 18.09
C SER A 49 -3.13 14.04 17.40
N ASP A 50 -3.77 13.03 16.82
CA ASP A 50 -3.09 11.86 16.26
C ASP A 50 -3.05 11.88 14.72
N PRO A 51 -1.90 12.24 14.11
CA PRO A 51 -1.75 12.21 12.65
C PRO A 51 -1.65 10.79 12.09
N THR A 52 -1.58 9.77 12.93
CA THR A 52 -1.37 8.37 12.56
C THR A 52 -2.46 7.83 11.65
N VAL A 53 -3.72 8.22 11.85
CA VAL A 53 -4.84 7.80 10.99
C VAL A 53 -4.67 8.33 9.57
N VAL A 54 -4.29 9.59 9.43
CA VAL A 54 -4.07 10.23 8.13
C VAL A 54 -2.86 9.61 7.42
N LEU A 55 -1.75 9.43 8.14
CA LEU A 55 -0.54 8.81 7.60
C LEU A 55 -0.77 7.35 7.21
N GLY A 56 -1.54 6.61 8.01
CA GLY A 56 -1.95 5.23 7.72
C GLY A 56 -2.82 5.15 6.47
N TYR A 57 -3.84 6.00 6.36
CA TYR A 57 -4.67 6.07 5.17
C TYR A 57 -3.85 6.41 3.91
N LEU A 58 -2.93 7.37 4.02
CA LEU A 58 -2.06 7.75 2.92
C LEU A 58 -1.14 6.58 2.50
N SER A 59 -0.58 5.85 3.47
CA SER A 59 0.22 4.65 3.22
C SER A 59 -0.57 3.58 2.46
N VAL A 60 -1.81 3.29 2.87
CA VAL A 60 -2.71 2.35 2.19
C VAL A 60 -3.05 2.83 0.78
N ALA A 61 -3.33 4.12 0.60
CA ALA A 61 -3.63 4.68 -0.71
C ALA A 61 -2.46 4.51 -1.71
N PHE A 62 -1.23 4.77 -1.27
CA PHE A 62 -0.04 4.53 -2.09
C PHE A 62 0.19 3.04 -2.37
N LEU A 63 -0.11 2.16 -1.40
CA LEU A 63 -0.03 0.70 -1.58
C LEU A 63 -1.02 0.24 -2.66
N VAL A 64 -2.27 0.68 -2.59
CA VAL A 64 -3.29 0.40 -3.62
C VAL A 64 -2.84 0.94 -4.98
N GLY A 65 -2.24 2.13 -5.02
CA GLY A 65 -1.65 2.66 -6.26
C GLY A 65 -0.55 1.74 -6.83
N SER A 66 0.35 1.25 -5.99
CA SER A 66 1.43 0.35 -6.41
C SER A 66 0.93 -1.01 -6.89
N THR A 67 -0.12 -1.56 -6.27
CA THR A 67 -0.71 -2.86 -6.67
C THR A 67 -1.45 -2.75 -7.99
N VAL A 68 -2.22 -1.67 -8.21
CA VAL A 68 -2.86 -1.41 -9.51
C VAL A 68 -1.81 -1.25 -10.61
N ALA A 69 -0.75 -0.46 -10.37
CA ALA A 69 0.33 -0.29 -11.34
C ALA A 69 1.10 -1.61 -11.59
N GLY A 70 1.34 -2.40 -10.54
CA GLY A 70 1.96 -3.73 -10.62
C GLY A 70 1.12 -4.70 -11.44
N TYR A 71 -0.19 -4.76 -11.19
CA TYR A 71 -1.13 -5.57 -11.97
C TYR A 71 -1.13 -5.18 -13.45
N MET A 72 -1.21 -3.88 -13.74
CA MET A 72 -1.15 -3.38 -15.11
C MET A 72 0.18 -3.72 -15.78
N SER A 73 1.30 -3.70 -15.05
CA SER A 73 2.62 -4.06 -15.59
C SER A 73 2.72 -5.53 -15.98
N LEU A 74 2.09 -6.44 -15.22
CA LEU A 74 2.08 -7.88 -15.48
C LEU A 74 1.30 -8.25 -16.72
N PHE A 75 0.19 -7.55 -16.99
CA PHE A 75 -0.72 -7.84 -18.10
C PHE A 75 -0.62 -6.85 -19.27
N TYR A 76 0.41 -5.99 -19.27
CA TYR A 76 0.61 -5.02 -20.34
C TYR A 76 0.92 -5.74 -21.66
N PRO A 77 0.22 -5.42 -22.77
CA PRO A 77 0.41 -6.11 -24.04
C PRO A 77 1.80 -5.82 -24.62
N TYR A 78 2.55 -6.88 -24.91
CA TYR A 78 3.87 -6.77 -25.51
C TYR A 78 3.76 -6.92 -27.03
N LYS A 79 4.25 -5.93 -27.79
CA LYS A 79 4.15 -5.90 -29.26
C LYS A 79 2.72 -6.16 -29.79
N GLY A 80 1.69 -5.67 -29.08
CA GLY A 80 0.29 -5.83 -29.47
C GLY A 80 -0.31 -7.22 -29.19
N LYS A 81 0.42 -8.12 -28.53
CA LYS A 81 -0.12 -9.40 -28.04
C LYS A 81 -0.48 -9.28 -26.56
N SER A 82 -1.74 -9.55 -26.24
CA SER A 82 -2.21 -9.65 -24.86
C SER A 82 -1.72 -10.94 -24.20
N ILE A 83 -1.49 -10.88 -22.89
CA ILE A 83 -1.00 -12.02 -22.11
C ILE A 83 -2.21 -12.85 -21.64
N PRO A 84 -2.26 -14.17 -21.90
CA PRO A 84 -3.38 -15.02 -21.51
C PRO A 84 -3.38 -15.27 -20.00
N GLN A 85 -4.19 -14.51 -19.26
CA GLN A 85 -4.27 -14.58 -17.80
C GLN A 85 -4.68 -15.99 -17.31
N GLY A 86 -5.63 -16.63 -17.99
CA GLY A 86 -6.13 -17.95 -17.61
C GLY A 86 -5.08 -19.06 -17.63
N VAL A 87 -4.10 -18.98 -18.53
CA VAL A 87 -3.00 -19.97 -18.62
C VAL A 87 -1.96 -19.71 -17.52
N LEU A 88 -1.69 -18.44 -17.20
CA LEU A 88 -0.77 -18.09 -16.13
C LEU A 88 -1.28 -18.56 -14.75
N PHE A 89 -2.56 -18.40 -14.46
CA PHE A 89 -3.14 -18.82 -13.18
C PHE A 89 -3.34 -20.35 -13.05
N GLN A 90 -3.18 -21.13 -14.12
CA GLN A 90 -3.13 -22.60 -14.03
C GLN A 90 -1.81 -23.08 -13.40
N HIS A 91 -0.75 -22.27 -13.46
CA HIS A 91 0.52 -22.61 -12.82
C HIS A 91 0.55 -22.14 -11.36
N GLY A 92 0.66 -23.10 -10.44
CA GLY A 92 0.70 -22.82 -9.00
C GLY A 92 1.82 -21.86 -8.58
N THR A 93 3.00 -21.94 -9.21
CA THR A 93 4.11 -21.01 -8.92
C THR A 93 3.76 -19.56 -9.24
N PHE A 94 3.08 -19.31 -10.37
CA PHE A 94 2.66 -17.96 -10.73
C PHE A 94 1.54 -17.48 -9.79
N MET A 95 0.62 -18.37 -9.40
CA MET A 95 -0.43 -18.04 -8.44
C MET A 95 0.15 -17.65 -7.07
N VAL A 96 1.14 -18.40 -6.57
CA VAL A 96 1.85 -18.07 -5.31
C VAL A 96 2.58 -16.75 -5.45
N PHE A 97 3.35 -16.56 -6.52
CA PHE A 97 4.04 -15.30 -6.78
C PHE A 97 3.09 -14.11 -6.81
N PHE A 98 1.96 -14.23 -7.51
CA PHE A 98 0.97 -13.17 -7.65
C PHE A 98 0.34 -12.77 -6.31
N ASN A 99 0.08 -13.73 -5.41
CA ASN A 99 -0.49 -13.44 -4.08
C ASN A 99 0.52 -12.86 -3.07
N ILE A 100 1.82 -13.11 -3.26
CA ILE A 100 2.85 -12.56 -2.37
C ILE A 100 3.27 -11.17 -2.84
N ALA A 101 3.34 -10.96 -4.16
CA ALA A 101 3.85 -9.74 -4.75
C ALA A 101 2.81 -8.62 -4.88
N LEU A 102 1.51 -8.93 -4.80
CA LEU A 102 0.40 -8.00 -4.98
C LEU A 102 -0.49 -7.98 -3.73
#